data_AF-A0A511FFK5-F1
#
_entry.id   AF-A0A511FFK5-F1
#
_cell.length_a   1.000
_cell.length_b   1.000
_cell.length_c   1.000
_cell.angle_alpha   90.00
_cell.angle_beta   90.00
_cell.angle_gamma   90.00
#
_symmetry.space_group_name_H-M   'P 1'
#
loop_
_entity.id
_entity.type
_entity.pdbx_description
1 polymer ?
#
loop_
_entity_poly.entity_id
_entity_poly.type
_entity_poly.pdbx_seq_one_letter_code
_entity_poly.pdbx_strand_id
1 'polypeptide(L)'
;MTTKRNRWIAVIAAVVVVIGGAFAIAAVVGGDAPVDATPRPSTTASTEPEPRATPAPTEAATPEPVVPTEPGAIVPADMVEAARAAGALVYVSPNGDGAGVVIETGVMPDAVVADAAAAPRTIGGMSDVGAVLNTVDGIWRALDDAGVPALFIIPSGAATDGAFMPDGFSVKGSTLAVGAPQVVRKPKADVLAAAEAYIAANPGTLLIDLTA
;
A
#
# COMPACT_ATOMS: atom_id res chain seq x y z
N MET A 1 31.34 14.60 -56.48
CA MET A 1 31.31 13.21 -55.97
C MET A 1 30.25 13.13 -54.89
N THR A 2 29.15 12.47 -55.23
CA THR A 2 27.90 12.43 -54.47
C THR A 2 27.78 11.02 -53.91
N THR A 3 27.87 10.83 -52.60
CA THR A 3 27.49 9.56 -51.99
C THR A 3 26.56 9.81 -50.81
N LYS A 4 25.27 9.87 -51.15
CA LYS A 4 24.14 9.51 -50.29
C LYS A 4 24.47 8.22 -49.54
N ARG A 5 24.42 8.23 -48.20
CA ARG A 5 23.96 7.06 -47.43
C ARG A 5 22.89 7.52 -46.45
N ASN A 6 21.69 7.13 -46.83
CA ASN A 6 20.42 7.29 -46.15
C ASN A 6 20.22 6.15 -45.13
N ARG A 7 19.37 6.44 -44.12
CA ARG A 7 18.61 5.50 -43.25
C ARG A 7 19.41 4.95 -42.06
N TRP A 8 18.94 5.03 -40.82
CA TRP A 8 17.57 4.74 -40.32
C TRP A 8 17.21 5.63 -39.11
N ILE A 9 16.04 6.27 -39.15
CA ILE A 9 15.32 6.72 -37.95
C ILE A 9 14.32 5.61 -37.66
N ALA A 10 14.61 4.78 -36.66
CA ALA A 10 13.62 3.87 -36.10
C ALA A 10 12.82 4.65 -35.06
N VAL A 11 11.61 5.05 -35.44
CA VAL A 11 10.55 5.45 -34.53
C VAL A 11 10.15 4.20 -33.75
N ILE A 12 10.52 4.11 -32.48
CA ILE A 12 9.99 3.07 -31.58
C ILE A 12 8.87 3.72 -30.77
N ALA A 13 7.66 3.27 -31.07
CA ALA A 13 6.43 3.64 -30.40
C ALA A 13 6.55 3.35 -28.89
N ALA A 14 6.34 4.38 -28.08
CA ALA A 14 6.10 4.22 -26.66
C ALA A 14 4.68 3.65 -26.48
N VAL A 15 4.58 2.37 -26.12
CA VAL A 15 3.34 1.80 -25.61
C VAL A 15 3.24 2.24 -24.15
N VAL A 16 2.46 3.29 -23.92
CA VAL A 16 2.06 3.72 -22.57
C VAL A 16 0.86 2.85 -22.19
N VAL A 17 1.06 1.90 -21.28
CA VAL A 17 -0.06 1.20 -20.64
C VAL A 17 -0.55 2.08 -19.49
N VAL A 18 -1.59 2.87 -19.75
CA VAL A 18 -2.37 3.58 -18.73
C VAL A 18 -3.51 2.66 -18.32
N ILE A 19 -3.45 2.07 -17.12
CA ILE A 19 -4.60 1.41 -16.49
C ILE A 19 -5.06 2.33 -15.35
N GLY A 20 -5.91 3.30 -15.70
CA GLY A 20 -6.66 4.09 -14.74
C GLY A 20 -7.96 3.36 -14.38
N GLY A 21 -7.99 2.75 -13.21
CA GLY A 21 -9.21 2.16 -12.64
C GLY A 21 -10.12 3.26 -12.10
N ALA A 22 -11.32 3.37 -12.67
CA ALA A 22 -12.39 4.22 -12.15
C ALA A 22 -13.10 3.51 -10.99
N PHE A 23 -13.16 4.13 -9.82
CA PHE A 23 -14.07 3.71 -8.74
C PHE A 23 -15.21 4.71 -8.60
N ALA A 24 -16.43 4.20 -8.74
CA ALA A 24 -17.68 4.91 -8.47
C ALA A 24 -18.00 4.79 -6.97
N ILE A 25 -18.17 5.93 -6.31
CA ILE A 25 -18.65 6.00 -4.93
C ILE A 25 -20.19 6.03 -4.97
N ALA A 26 -20.83 4.96 -4.49
CA ALA A 26 -22.26 4.93 -4.26
C ALA A 26 -22.55 5.43 -2.83
N ALA A 27 -23.20 6.60 -2.74
CA ALA A 27 -23.74 7.13 -1.50
C ALA A 27 -25.04 6.40 -1.12
N VAL A 28 -25.14 5.91 0.11
CA VAL A 28 -26.42 5.52 0.71
C VAL A 28 -26.80 6.57 1.75
N VAL A 29 -27.91 7.24 1.45
CA VAL A 29 -28.65 8.17 2.31
C VAL A 29 -29.87 7.42 2.84
N GLY A 30 -30.18 7.61 4.12
CA GLY A 30 -31.47 7.30 4.72
C GLY A 30 -31.31 6.91 6.19
N GLY A 31 -32.05 7.43 7.14
CA GLY A 31 -33.19 8.34 7.14
C GLY A 31 -33.68 8.43 8.59
N ASP A 32 -34.01 9.63 9.02
CA ASP A 32 -34.42 9.98 10.38
C ASP A 32 -35.93 9.74 10.56
N ALA A 33 -36.38 9.25 11.73
CA ALA A 33 -37.62 9.69 12.39
C ALA A 33 -37.85 9.01 13.76
N PRO A 34 -38.45 9.75 14.72
CA PRO A 34 -38.64 9.34 16.11
C PRO A 34 -40.00 8.65 16.34
N VAL A 35 -40.10 7.81 17.37
CA VAL A 35 -41.40 7.38 17.90
C VAL A 35 -41.48 7.66 19.40
N ASP A 36 -42.22 8.72 19.69
CA ASP A 36 -42.76 9.12 20.98
C ASP A 36 -43.92 8.17 21.34
N ALA A 37 -43.93 7.61 22.56
CA ALA A 37 -45.05 6.84 23.08
C ALA A 37 -45.26 7.11 24.58
N THR A 38 -46.44 7.64 24.84
CA THR A 38 -47.05 8.17 26.07
C THR A 38 -47.12 7.16 27.24
N PRO A 39 -47.08 7.61 28.52
CA PRO A 39 -47.13 6.73 29.69
C PRO A 39 -48.53 6.12 29.94
N ARG A 40 -48.57 4.87 30.42
CA ARG A 40 -49.78 4.19 30.93
C ARG A 40 -49.67 3.87 32.42
N PRO A 41 -50.81 3.81 33.14
CA PRO A 41 -50.86 3.90 34.60
C PRO A 41 -50.44 2.62 35.32
N SER A 42 -49.84 2.84 36.48
CA SER A 42 -49.46 1.85 37.49
C SER A 42 -50.65 1.00 37.94
N THR A 43 -50.46 -0.32 37.89
CA THR A 43 -51.28 -1.29 38.63
C THR A 43 -50.46 -1.78 39.81
N THR A 44 -50.92 -1.47 41.03
CA THR A 44 -50.31 -1.95 42.27
C THR A 44 -50.73 -3.40 42.48
N ALA A 45 -49.90 -4.34 42.06
CA ALA A 45 -49.98 -5.73 42.49
C ALA A 45 -49.07 -5.92 43.70
N SER A 46 -49.66 -6.29 44.83
CA SER A 46 -48.93 -6.72 46.02
C SER A 46 -48.35 -8.10 45.74
N THR A 47 -47.03 -8.17 45.52
CA THR A 47 -46.30 -9.42 45.41
C THR A 47 -45.75 -9.81 46.78
N GLU A 48 -46.14 -11.01 47.21
CA GLU A 48 -45.51 -11.82 48.23
C GLU A 48 -43.96 -11.82 48.07
N PRO A 49 -43.16 -11.75 49.14
CA PRO A 49 -41.71 -11.70 49.01
C PRO A 49 -41.19 -13.06 48.52
N GLU A 50 -40.90 -13.14 47.22
CA GLU A 50 -40.11 -14.25 46.66
C GLU A 50 -38.74 -14.33 47.35
N PRO A 51 -38.21 -15.55 47.59
CA PRO A 51 -36.87 -15.74 48.10
C PRO A 51 -35.88 -15.00 47.22
N ARG A 52 -35.09 -14.09 47.81
CA ARG A 52 -34.08 -13.29 47.12
C ARG A 52 -33.07 -14.24 46.48
N ALA A 53 -33.23 -14.52 45.19
CA ALA A 53 -32.26 -15.30 44.43
C ALA A 53 -30.90 -14.61 44.55
N THR A 54 -29.89 -15.34 44.99
CA THR A 54 -28.50 -14.89 44.93
C THR A 54 -28.22 -14.50 43.48
N PRO A 55 -27.77 -13.26 43.19
CA PRO A 55 -27.43 -12.90 41.82
C PRO A 55 -26.40 -13.90 41.32
N ALA A 56 -26.69 -14.52 40.17
CA ALA A 56 -25.75 -15.40 39.50
C ALA A 56 -24.42 -14.65 39.33
N PRO A 57 -23.26 -15.31 39.47
CA PRO A 57 -21.98 -14.68 39.21
C PRO A 57 -22.04 -14.06 37.81
N THR A 58 -21.98 -12.72 37.74
CA THR A 58 -21.78 -12.02 36.48
C THR A 58 -20.46 -12.53 35.93
N GLU A 59 -20.48 -13.30 34.84
CA GLU A 59 -19.26 -13.66 34.12
C GLU A 59 -18.50 -12.36 33.84
N ALA A 60 -17.24 -12.31 34.27
CA ALA A 60 -16.39 -11.17 33.99
C ALA A 60 -16.36 -10.98 32.47
N ALA A 61 -16.70 -9.78 32.02
CA ALA A 61 -16.65 -9.45 30.60
C ALA A 61 -15.26 -9.79 30.06
N THR A 62 -15.20 -10.62 29.02
CA THR A 62 -13.95 -10.90 28.32
C THR A 62 -13.37 -9.57 27.85
N PRO A 63 -12.10 -9.25 28.14
CA PRO A 63 -11.47 -8.03 27.66
C PRO A 63 -11.62 -7.95 26.15
N GLU A 64 -12.02 -6.79 25.64
CA GLU A 64 -12.05 -6.57 24.20
C GLU A 64 -10.62 -6.74 23.63
N PRO A 65 -10.48 -7.35 22.45
CA PRO A 65 -9.17 -7.51 21.83
C PRO A 65 -8.53 -6.14 21.60
N VAL A 66 -7.31 -5.97 22.10
CA VAL A 66 -6.53 -4.74 21.93
C VAL A 66 -6.04 -4.67 20.49
N VAL A 67 -6.47 -3.64 19.77
CA VAL A 67 -6.05 -3.40 18.38
C VAL A 67 -4.62 -2.84 18.38
N PRO A 68 -3.64 -3.49 17.73
CA PRO A 68 -2.26 -2.99 17.71
C PRO A 68 -2.14 -1.73 16.85
N THR A 69 -1.52 -0.69 17.39
CA THR A 69 -1.30 0.60 16.70
C THR A 69 0.11 1.16 16.85
N GLU A 70 0.98 0.50 17.62
CA GLU A 70 2.37 0.93 17.82
C GLU A 70 3.26 0.49 16.64
N PRO A 71 4.16 1.35 16.13
CA PRO A 71 5.11 0.97 15.09
C PRO A 71 5.90 -0.30 15.42
N GLY A 72 6.02 -1.20 14.44
CA GLY A 72 6.64 -2.52 14.59
C GLY A 72 5.72 -3.60 15.16
N ALA A 73 4.52 -3.25 15.64
CA ALA A 73 3.57 -4.25 16.11
C ALA A 73 3.05 -5.11 14.95
N ILE A 74 2.97 -6.43 15.19
CA ILE A 74 2.35 -7.37 14.26
C ILE A 74 0.84 -7.30 14.43
N VAL A 75 0.14 -7.12 13.32
CA VAL A 75 -1.32 -7.06 13.24
C VAL A 75 -1.82 -8.36 12.63
N PRO A 76 -2.60 -9.18 13.37
CA PRO A 76 -3.26 -10.34 12.79
C PRO A 76 -4.10 -9.97 11.56
N ALA A 77 -4.19 -10.87 10.57
CA ALA A 77 -4.86 -10.59 9.30
C ALA A 77 -6.31 -10.11 9.45
N ASP A 78 -7.04 -10.67 10.43
CA ASP A 78 -8.42 -10.31 10.76
C ASP A 78 -8.56 -8.95 11.48
N MET A 79 -7.45 -8.38 11.98
CA MET A 79 -7.40 -7.09 12.67
C MET A 79 -6.81 -5.96 11.84
N VAL A 80 -6.30 -6.23 10.63
CA VAL A 80 -5.65 -5.21 9.77
C VAL A 80 -6.56 -4.00 9.53
N GLU A 81 -7.81 -4.25 9.14
CA GLU A 81 -8.77 -3.16 8.89
C GLU A 81 -9.15 -2.41 10.16
N ALA A 82 -9.22 -3.10 11.30
CA ALA A 82 -9.48 -2.46 12.60
C ALA A 82 -8.30 -1.57 13.02
N ALA A 83 -7.05 -2.02 12.83
CA ALA A 83 -5.85 -1.24 13.10
C ALA A 83 -5.75 0.00 12.19
N ARG A 84 -6.05 -0.16 10.89
CA ARG A 84 -6.14 0.97 9.95
C ARG A 84 -7.23 1.96 10.35
N ALA A 85 -8.42 1.48 10.73
CA ALA A 85 -9.51 2.32 11.22
C ALA A 85 -9.16 3.04 12.54
N ALA A 86 -8.30 2.46 13.36
CA ALA A 86 -7.74 3.08 14.56
C ALA A 86 -6.59 4.08 14.26
N GLY A 87 -6.24 4.28 12.98
CA GLY A 87 -5.24 5.25 12.53
C GLY A 87 -3.83 4.70 12.37
N ALA A 88 -3.62 3.39 12.50
CA ALA A 88 -2.32 2.78 12.26
C ALA A 88 -2.03 2.65 10.75
N LEU A 89 -0.78 2.92 10.35
CA LEU A 89 -0.32 2.64 9.00
C LEU A 89 0.10 1.17 8.94
N VAL A 90 -0.72 0.32 8.35
CA VAL A 90 -0.48 -1.14 8.36
C VAL A 90 -0.04 -1.60 6.99
N TYR A 91 1.23 -1.99 6.88
CA TYR A 91 1.77 -2.67 5.72
C TYR A 91 1.47 -4.16 5.79
N VAL A 92 0.88 -4.71 4.74
CA VAL A 92 0.66 -6.16 4.60
C VAL A 92 1.53 -6.62 3.44
N SER A 93 2.48 -7.51 3.73
CA SER A 93 3.38 -8.02 2.70
C SER A 93 2.59 -8.73 1.59
N PRO A 94 2.84 -8.42 0.30
CA PRO A 94 2.22 -9.13 -0.82
C PRO A 94 2.66 -10.60 -0.90
N ASN A 95 3.76 -10.97 -0.23
CA ASN A 95 4.28 -12.33 -0.18
C ASN A 95 3.99 -13.03 1.17
N GLY A 96 3.29 -12.34 2.08
CA GLY A 96 3.00 -12.82 3.43
C GLY A 96 1.75 -13.70 3.53
N ASP A 97 1.38 -14.02 4.76
CA ASP A 97 0.17 -14.78 5.12
C ASP A 97 -1.08 -13.90 5.34
N GLY A 98 -0.96 -12.61 5.03
CA GLY A 98 -2.01 -11.61 5.26
C GLY A 98 -1.88 -10.87 6.60
N ALA A 99 -0.96 -11.27 7.48
CA ALA A 99 -0.63 -10.47 8.66
C ALA A 99 0.01 -9.13 8.24
N GLY A 100 -0.33 -8.08 8.98
CA GLY A 100 0.23 -6.75 8.81
C GLY A 100 1.34 -6.46 9.82
N VAL A 101 2.10 -5.42 9.52
CA VAL A 101 2.99 -4.75 10.48
C VAL A 101 2.63 -3.28 10.50
N VAL A 102 2.52 -2.69 11.70
CA VAL A 102 2.35 -1.25 11.83
C VAL A 102 3.67 -0.58 11.47
N ILE A 103 3.64 0.42 10.60
CA ILE A 103 4.82 1.11 10.09
C ILE A 103 4.77 2.61 10.44
N GLU A 104 5.94 3.24 10.40
CA GLU A 104 6.11 4.67 10.58
C GLU A 104 6.57 5.29 9.26
N THR A 105 6.12 6.50 8.94
CA THR A 105 6.54 7.19 7.71
C THR A 105 8.00 7.60 7.79
N GLY A 106 8.70 7.60 6.65
CA GLY A 106 10.12 7.98 6.57
C GLY A 106 11.11 6.96 7.15
N VAL A 107 10.65 5.91 7.84
CA VAL A 107 11.48 4.79 8.29
C VAL A 107 11.17 3.57 7.42
N MET A 108 12.19 2.99 6.79
CA MET A 108 12.01 1.80 5.96
C MET A 108 11.70 0.57 6.85
N PRO A 109 10.53 -0.07 6.72
CA PRO A 109 10.20 -1.25 7.52
C PRO A 109 10.96 -2.49 7.05
N ASP A 110 11.40 -3.34 7.99
CA ASP A 110 12.10 -4.60 7.66
C ASP A 110 11.29 -5.50 6.72
N ALA A 111 9.96 -5.52 6.85
CA ALA A 111 9.07 -6.27 5.96
C ALA A 111 9.16 -5.79 4.50
N VAL A 112 9.21 -4.47 4.28
CA VAL A 112 9.37 -3.89 2.94
C VAL A 112 10.76 -4.20 2.39
N VAL A 113 11.80 -4.16 3.23
CA VAL A 113 13.16 -4.56 2.83
C VAL A 113 13.20 -6.03 2.41
N ALA A 114 12.54 -6.92 3.18
CA ALA A 114 12.47 -8.34 2.87
C ALA A 114 11.74 -8.60 1.54
N ASP A 115 10.61 -7.92 1.30
CA ASP A 115 9.86 -8.03 0.05
C ASP A 115 10.66 -7.49 -1.14
N ALA A 116 11.33 -6.35 -0.97
CA ALA A 116 12.20 -5.78 -1.98
C ALA A 116 13.39 -6.70 -2.30
N ALA A 117 13.95 -7.35 -1.28
CA ALA A 117 15.06 -8.28 -1.44
C ALA A 117 14.66 -9.60 -2.15
N ALA A 118 13.38 -9.98 -2.10
CA ALA A 118 12.84 -11.13 -2.82
C ALA A 118 12.67 -10.89 -4.33
N ALA A 119 12.70 -9.62 -4.79
CA ALA A 119 12.64 -9.30 -6.20
C ALA A 119 13.87 -9.87 -6.96
N PRO A 120 13.70 -10.41 -8.18
CA PRO A 120 14.84 -10.82 -9.01
C PRO A 120 15.78 -9.64 -9.27
N ARG A 121 17.04 -9.75 -8.85
CA ARG A 121 18.02 -8.66 -9.00
C ARG A 121 18.74 -8.67 -10.35
N THR A 122 18.73 -9.81 -11.03
CA THR A 122 19.35 -9.98 -12.34
C THR A 122 18.27 -10.30 -13.36
N ILE A 123 18.21 -9.49 -14.41
CA ILE A 123 17.27 -9.68 -15.51
C ILE A 123 18.01 -10.39 -16.64
N GLY A 124 17.87 -11.72 -16.70
CA GLY A 124 18.42 -12.56 -17.76
C GLY A 124 17.53 -12.60 -19.01
N GLY A 125 16.25 -12.27 -18.87
CA GLY A 125 15.31 -12.19 -19.99
C GLY A 125 14.00 -11.47 -19.64
N MET A 126 13.08 -11.40 -20.61
CA MET A 126 11.80 -10.70 -20.45
C MET A 126 10.87 -11.30 -19.38
N SER A 127 11.00 -12.60 -19.07
CA SER A 127 10.29 -13.22 -17.95
C SER A 127 10.67 -12.59 -16.61
N ASP A 128 11.95 -12.26 -16.44
CA ASP A 128 12.47 -11.71 -15.19
C ASP A 128 12.03 -10.25 -15.04
N VAL A 129 11.89 -9.51 -16.15
CA VAL A 129 11.26 -8.18 -16.15
C VAL A 129 9.84 -8.26 -15.60
N GLY A 130 9.04 -9.23 -16.06
CA GLY A 130 7.68 -9.43 -15.56
C GLY A 130 7.64 -9.74 -14.07
N ALA A 131 8.56 -10.60 -13.59
CA ALA A 131 8.67 -10.92 -12.16
C ALA A 131 9.05 -9.69 -11.32
N VAL A 132 10.05 -8.90 -11.75
CA VAL A 132 10.43 -7.65 -11.06
C VAL A 132 9.26 -6.68 -11.01
N LEU A 133 8.55 -6.47 -12.12
CA LEU A 133 7.41 -5.56 -12.16
C LEU A 133 6.26 -6.04 -11.27
N ASN A 134 5.98 -7.35 -11.22
CA ASN A 134 4.97 -7.89 -10.33
C ASN A 134 5.33 -7.68 -8.84
N THR A 135 6.61 -7.86 -8.48
CA THR A 135 7.07 -7.57 -7.10
C THR A 135 6.94 -6.08 -6.78
N VAL A 136 7.37 -5.21 -7.69
CA VAL A 136 7.22 -3.74 -7.54
C VAL A 136 5.74 -3.38 -7.35
N ASP A 137 4.86 -3.87 -8.21
CA ASP A 137 3.42 -3.58 -8.16
C ASP A 137 2.78 -4.09 -6.86
N GLY A 138 3.22 -5.24 -6.35
CA GLY A 138 2.77 -5.78 -5.07
C GLY A 138 3.16 -4.89 -3.89
N ILE A 139 4.45 -4.53 -3.80
CA ILE A 139 4.96 -3.65 -2.72
C ILE A 139 4.32 -2.26 -2.83
N TRP A 140 4.20 -1.74 -4.05
CA TRP A 140 3.55 -0.47 -4.34
C TRP A 140 2.13 -0.46 -3.79
N ARG A 141 1.27 -1.42 -4.17
CA ARG A 141 -0.12 -1.46 -3.70
C ARG A 141 -0.20 -1.59 -2.19
N ALA A 142 0.63 -2.44 -1.59
CA ALA A 142 0.67 -2.62 -0.14
C ALA A 142 1.03 -1.33 0.61
N LEU A 143 1.90 -0.48 0.05
CA LEU A 143 2.25 0.83 0.62
C LEU A 143 1.16 1.87 0.39
N ASP A 144 0.53 1.89 -0.79
CA ASP A 144 -0.61 2.75 -1.07
C ASP A 144 -1.80 2.41 -0.11
N ASP A 145 -2.09 1.12 0.10
CA ASP A 145 -3.11 0.65 1.04
C ASP A 145 -2.76 0.99 2.50
N ALA A 146 -1.46 1.05 2.83
CA ALA A 146 -0.98 1.49 4.13
C ALA A 146 -0.99 3.03 4.30
N GLY A 147 -1.31 3.80 3.24
CA GLY A 147 -1.29 5.26 3.26
C GLY A 147 0.11 5.86 3.21
N VAL A 148 1.12 5.12 2.73
CA VAL A 148 2.52 5.55 2.74
C VAL A 148 3.02 5.86 1.33
N PRO A 149 3.35 7.13 1.02
CA PRO A 149 3.93 7.46 -0.27
C PRO A 149 5.32 6.84 -0.41
N ALA A 150 5.58 6.23 -1.57
CA ALA A 150 6.86 5.62 -1.89
C ALA A 150 7.38 6.03 -3.26
N LEU A 151 8.71 6.02 -3.40
CA LEU A 151 9.44 6.10 -4.66
C LEU A 151 10.19 4.79 -4.86
N PHE A 152 10.12 4.25 -6.07
CA PHE A 152 10.82 3.04 -6.48
C PHE A 152 11.88 3.38 -7.52
N ILE A 153 13.12 2.96 -7.28
CA ILE A 153 14.19 2.98 -8.28
C ILE A 153 14.29 1.59 -8.88
N ILE A 154 14.11 1.52 -10.20
CA ILE A 154 14.12 0.27 -10.97
C ILE A 154 15.11 0.36 -12.14
N PRO A 155 15.69 -0.77 -12.58
CA PRO A 155 16.46 -0.77 -13.82
C PRO A 155 15.55 -0.42 -15.00
N SER A 156 16.06 0.42 -15.90
CA SER A 156 15.42 0.68 -17.19
C SER A 156 16.19 -0.01 -18.30
N GLY A 157 15.49 -0.35 -19.37
CA GLY A 157 16.11 -1.00 -20.51
C GLY A 157 15.22 -1.00 -21.73
N ALA A 158 15.72 -1.67 -22.75
CA ALA A 158 14.96 -2.03 -23.94
C ALA A 158 14.90 -3.55 -24.08
N ALA A 159 13.77 -4.06 -24.53
CA ALA A 159 13.68 -5.43 -25.02
C ALA A 159 14.32 -5.47 -26.42
N THR A 160 15.38 -6.24 -26.59
CA THR A 160 16.03 -6.49 -27.89
C THR A 160 16.20 -7.99 -28.06
N ASP A 161 15.64 -8.54 -29.13
CA ASP A 161 15.73 -9.98 -29.45
C ASP A 161 15.32 -10.92 -28.30
N GLY A 162 14.32 -10.53 -27.51
CA GLY A 162 13.83 -11.31 -26.36
C GLY A 162 14.69 -11.19 -25.08
N ALA A 163 15.79 -10.45 -25.14
CA ALA A 163 16.62 -10.11 -23.99
C ALA A 163 16.29 -8.69 -23.48
N PHE A 164 16.46 -8.50 -22.17
CA PHE A 164 16.43 -7.17 -21.57
C PHE A 164 17.83 -6.57 -21.60
N MET A 165 17.97 -5.43 -22.26
CA MET A 165 19.22 -4.68 -22.33
C MET A 165 19.10 -3.47 -21.41
N PRO A 166 19.73 -3.49 -20.21
CA PRO A 166 19.67 -2.35 -19.30
C PRO A 166 20.36 -1.13 -19.94
N ASP A 167 19.67 0.01 -19.93
CA ASP A 167 20.13 1.28 -20.52
C ASP A 167 20.11 2.45 -19.53
N GLY A 168 19.83 2.17 -18.26
CA GLY A 168 19.84 3.14 -17.18
C GLY A 168 18.93 2.73 -16.03
N PHE A 169 18.44 3.74 -15.31
CA PHE A 169 17.53 3.59 -14.20
C PHE A 169 16.33 4.52 -14.38
N SER A 170 15.24 4.17 -13.70
CA SER A 170 14.07 5.03 -13.59
C SER A 170 13.63 5.15 -12.14
N VAL A 171 13.06 6.29 -11.78
CA VAL A 171 12.30 6.45 -10.54
C VAL A 171 10.82 6.55 -10.87
N LYS A 172 10.00 5.85 -10.08
CA LYS A 172 8.54 5.90 -10.16
C LYS A 172 7.97 6.16 -8.78
N GLY A 173 7.04 7.10 -8.68
CA GLY A 173 6.29 7.33 -7.45
C GLY A 173 5.02 6.51 -7.39
N SER A 174 4.67 6.08 -6.18
CA SER A 174 3.38 5.52 -5.78
C SER A 174 2.19 6.42 -6.15
N THR A 175 0.94 5.95 -6.04
CA THR A 175 -0.21 6.83 -6.35
C THR A 175 -0.34 7.98 -5.35
N LEU A 176 0.14 7.76 -4.12
CA LEU A 176 0.20 8.78 -3.07
C LEU A 176 1.38 9.76 -3.24
N ALA A 177 2.41 9.40 -4.03
CA ALA A 177 3.54 10.27 -4.33
C ALA A 177 3.22 11.24 -5.50
N VAL A 178 2.21 12.08 -5.30
CA VAL A 178 1.76 13.05 -6.30
C VAL A 178 2.90 14.01 -6.68
N GLY A 179 3.10 14.21 -7.98
CA GLY A 179 4.17 15.05 -8.50
C GLY A 179 5.56 14.42 -8.43
N ALA A 180 5.66 13.13 -8.09
CA ALA A 180 6.93 12.40 -8.11
C ALA A 180 7.66 12.54 -9.45
N PRO A 181 8.99 12.66 -9.42
CA PRO A 181 9.78 12.77 -10.64
C PRO A 181 9.55 11.54 -11.52
N GLN A 182 9.36 11.78 -12.82
CA GLN A 182 9.31 10.73 -13.83
C GLN A 182 10.64 10.74 -14.59
N VAL A 183 11.72 10.39 -13.89
CA VAL A 183 13.04 10.25 -14.53
C VAL A 183 13.16 8.86 -15.10
N VAL A 184 13.43 8.78 -16.40
CA VAL A 184 13.49 7.53 -17.15
C VAL A 184 14.80 7.48 -17.93
N ARG A 185 15.50 6.34 -17.89
CA ARG A 185 16.73 6.07 -18.64
C ARG A 185 17.85 7.06 -18.34
N LYS A 186 18.17 7.23 -17.05
CA LYS A 186 19.29 8.06 -16.58
C LYS A 186 20.31 7.25 -15.77
N PRO A 187 21.55 7.75 -15.63
CA PRO A 187 22.50 7.21 -14.66
C PRO A 187 21.90 7.17 -13.24
N LYS A 188 22.30 6.19 -12.43
CA LYS A 188 21.74 5.97 -11.08
C LYS A 188 21.85 7.21 -10.19
N ALA A 189 22.98 7.92 -10.28
CA ALA A 189 23.21 9.13 -9.50
C ALA A 189 22.17 10.24 -9.78
N ASP A 190 21.79 10.44 -11.04
CA ASP A 190 20.78 11.44 -11.42
C ASP A 190 19.39 11.04 -10.92
N VAL A 191 19.07 9.74 -10.95
CA VAL A 191 17.80 9.21 -10.46
C VAL A 191 17.71 9.34 -8.93
N LEU A 192 18.79 9.00 -8.22
CA LEU A 192 18.89 9.17 -6.77
C LEU A 192 18.76 10.65 -6.38
N ALA A 193 19.48 11.55 -7.05
CA ALA A 193 19.39 12.99 -6.76
C ALA A 193 17.96 13.54 -6.96
N ALA A 194 17.25 13.08 -7.99
CA ALA A 194 15.85 13.47 -8.21
C ALA A 194 14.92 12.92 -7.12
N ALA A 195 15.13 11.67 -6.70
CA ALA A 195 14.36 11.04 -5.62
C ALA A 195 14.60 11.75 -4.27
N GLU A 196 15.86 12.02 -3.93
CA GLU A 196 16.26 12.73 -2.71
C GLU A 196 15.67 14.15 -2.67
N ALA A 197 15.68 14.88 -3.80
CA ALA A 197 15.05 16.19 -3.89
C ALA A 197 13.54 16.13 -3.64
N TYR A 198 12.86 15.09 -4.15
CA TYR A 198 11.44 14.88 -3.89
C TYR A 198 11.17 14.55 -2.41
N ILE A 199 11.97 13.66 -1.80
CA ILE A 199 11.81 13.26 -0.40
C ILE A 199 12.07 14.45 0.53
N ALA A 200 13.05 15.30 0.21
CA ALA A 200 13.31 16.53 0.96
C ALA A 200 12.10 17.49 0.93
N ALA A 201 11.37 17.53 -0.19
CA ALA A 201 10.15 18.33 -0.33
C ALA A 201 8.90 17.64 0.25
N ASN A 202 8.93 16.32 0.42
CA ASN A 202 7.80 15.50 0.88
C ASN A 202 8.26 14.53 1.99
N PRO A 203 8.52 15.03 3.21
CA PRO A 203 8.93 14.20 4.34
C PRO A 203 7.95 13.06 4.60
N GLY A 204 8.47 11.88 4.94
CA GLY A 204 7.68 10.67 5.15
C GLY A 204 7.58 9.76 3.91
N THR A 205 8.02 10.22 2.74
CA THR A 205 8.11 9.38 1.53
C THR A 205 9.24 8.36 1.67
N LEU A 206 8.94 7.08 1.42
CA LEU A 206 9.94 6.02 1.41
C LEU A 206 10.67 5.94 0.06
N LEU A 207 11.97 5.63 0.08
CA LEU A 207 12.76 5.34 -1.12
C LEU A 207 13.17 3.88 -1.15
N ILE A 208 12.66 3.14 -2.14
CA ILE A 208 12.93 1.71 -2.32
C ILE A 208 13.81 1.56 -3.55
N ASP A 209 15.08 1.20 -3.32
CA ASP A 209 16.05 0.94 -4.39
C ASP A 209 16.16 -0.57 -4.69
N LEU A 210 15.62 -0.98 -5.84
CA LEU A 210 15.64 -2.38 -6.29
C LEU A 210 16.85 -2.70 -7.18
N THR A 211 17.86 -1.83 -7.17
CA THR A 211 19.03 -1.92 -8.06
C THR A 211 20.33 -2.16 -7.31
N ALA A 212 20.26 -2.41 -6.00
CA ALA A 212 21.40 -2.67 -5.13
C ALA A 212 21.88 -4.13 -5.22
#